data_AF-A0A958EVG8-F1
#
_entry.id   AF-A0A958EVG8-F1
#
_cell.length_a   1.000
_cell.length_b   1.000
_cell.length_c   1.000
_cell.angle_alpha   90.00
_cell.angle_beta   90.00
_cell.angle_gamma   90.00
#
_symmetry.space_group_name_H-M   'P 1'
#
loop_
_entity.id
_entity.type
_entity.pdbx_description
1 polymer ?
#
loop_
_entity_poly.entity_id
_entity_poly.type
_entity_poly.pdbx_seq_one_letter_code
_entity_poly.pdbx_strand_id
1 'polypeptide(L)' 'MKTVSIGNLKAGLDQPLLIIAGPCLIESESLVMNTAESLKRAAENLPIQ' A
#
# COMPACT_ATOMS: atom_id res chain seq x y z
N MET A 1 -14.66 7.61 -15.09
CA MET A 1 -13.28 7.87 -14.63
C MET A 1 -12.34 6.86 -15.28
N LYS A 2 -11.05 7.19 -15.46
CA LYS A 2 -10.05 6.23 -15.97
C LYS A 2 -9.53 5.35 -14.82
N THR A 3 -9.50 4.04 -15.02
CA THR A 3 -8.86 3.08 -14.11
C THR A 3 -7.43 2.81 -14.59
N VAL A 4 -6.49 2.73 -13.66
CA VAL A 4 -5.07 2.42 -13.92
C VAL A 4 -4.72 1.08 -13.26
N SER A 5 -3.93 0.25 -13.95
CA SER A 5 -3.41 -1.01 -13.40
C SER A 5 -1.97 -0.82 -12.92
N ILE A 6 -1.67 -1.31 -11.71
CA ILE A 6 -0.34 -1.29 -11.08
C ILE A 6 -0.03 -2.73 -10.68
N GLY A 7 0.66 -3.47 -11.56
CA GLY A 7 0.78 -4.92 -11.40
C GLY A 7 -0.60 -5.58 -11.38
N ASN A 8 -0.92 -6.27 -10.28
CA ASN A 8 -2.21 -6.91 -10.03
C ASN A 8 -3.26 -5.98 -9.37
N LEU A 9 -2.90 -4.75 -9.00
CA LEU A 9 -3.77 -3.79 -8.33
C LEU A 9 -4.46 -2.85 -9.32
N LYS A 10 -5.64 -2.34 -8.96
CA LYS A 10 -6.42 -1.41 -9.81
C LYS A 10 -6.81 -0.13 -9.07
N ALA A 11 -6.43 1.03 -9.59
CA ALA A 11 -6.77 2.33 -9.02
C ALA A 11 -7.85 3.04 -9.85
N GLY A 12 -9.00 3.37 -9.26
CA GLY A 12 -10.12 4.07 -9.90
C GLY A 12 -11.33 4.23 -8.97
N LEU A 13 -12.32 5.05 -9.36
CA LEU A 13 -13.50 5.35 -8.53
C LEU A 13 -14.33 4.12 -8.13
N ASP A 14 -14.37 3.09 -8.98
CA ASP A 14 -15.18 1.88 -8.77
C ASP A 14 -14.33 0.65 -8.43
N GLN A 15 -13.15 0.86 -7.85
CA GLN A 15 -12.24 -0.19 -7.42
C GLN A 15 -12.10 -0.18 -5.89
N PRO A 16 -11.68 -1.30 -5.26
CA PRO A 16 -11.34 -1.29 -3.84
C PRO A 16 -10.36 -0.17 -3.49
N LEU A 17 -10.41 0.35 -2.26
CA LEU A 17 -9.50 1.40 -1.83
C LEU A 17 -8.06 0.88 -1.89
N LEU A 18 -7.21 1.54 -2.69
CA LEU A 18 -5.77 1.27 -2.78
C LEU A 18 -5.02 2.24 -1.87
N ILE A 19 -4.13 1.72 -1.02
CA ILE A 19 -3.32 2.53 -0.11
C ILE A 19 -1.86 2.59 -0.59
N ILE A 20 -1.31 3.81 -0.62
CA ILE A 20 0.12 4.06 -0.82
C ILE A 20 0.66 4.66 0.47
N ALA A 21 1.42 3.88 1.22
CA ALA A 21 2.00 4.26 2.50
C ALA A 21 3.42 3.72 2.66
N GLY A 22 4.25 4.42 3.41
CA GLY A 22 5.64 4.07 3.68
C GLY A 22 6.32 5.16 4.50
N PRO A 23 7.60 4.95 4.90
CA PRO A 23 8.36 6.02 5.52
C PRO A 23 8.58 7.15 4.50
N CYS A 24 8.69 8.39 4.98
CA CYS A 24 8.91 9.54 4.10
C CYS A 24 10.28 9.47 3.39
N LEU A 25 11.27 8.84 4.02
CA LEU A 25 12.64 8.71 3.54
C LEU A 25 13.17 7.28 3.78
N ILE A 26 14.14 6.87 2.97
CA ILE A 26 14.86 5.60 3.12
C ILE A 26 16.12 5.87 3.95
N GLU A 27 15.96 5.93 5.27
CA GLU A 27 17.06 6.26 6.19
C GLU A 27 17.90 5.03 6.56
N SER A 28 17.28 3.84 6.61
CA SER A 28 17.96 2.57 6.84
C SER A 28 17.10 1.39 6.35
N GLU A 29 17.75 0.27 6.05
CA GLU A 29 17.06 -0.98 5.69
C GLU A 29 16.08 -1.42 6.78
N SER A 30 16.52 -1.40 8.05
CA SER A 30 15.68 -1.78 9.19
C SER A 30 14.43 -0.91 9.32
N LEU A 31 14.55 0.42 9.14
CA LEU A 31 13.38 1.31 9.16
C LEU A 31 12.36 0.94 8.08
N VAL A 32 12.84 0.71 6.85
CA VAL A 32 11.97 0.36 5.72
C VAL A 32 11.28 -0.98 5.95
N MET A 33 12.03 -2.01 6.36
CA MET A 33 11.49 -3.35 6.58
C MET A 33 10.49 -3.37 7.73
N ASN A 34 10.80 -2.72 8.86
CA ASN A 34 9.88 -2.63 10.01
C ASN A 34 8.60 -1.87 9.65
N THR A 35 8.70 -0.80 8.86
CA THR A 35 7.54 -0.04 8.40
C THR A 35 6.68 -0.88 7.47
N ALA A 36 7.29 -1.57 6.49
CA ALA A 36 6.59 -2.44 5.55
C ALA A 36 5.86 -3.59 6.26
N GLU A 37 6.50 -4.26 7.22
CA GLU A 37 5.86 -5.31 8.01
C GLU A 37 4.68 -4.78 8.82
N SER A 38 4.85 -3.62 9.47
CA SER A 38 3.79 -2.99 10.27
C SER A 38 2.57 -2.64 9.42
N LEU A 39 2.80 -2.04 8.24
CA LEU A 39 1.74 -1.70 7.29
C LEU A 39 1.04 -2.96 6.76
N LYS A 40 1.79 -4.01 6.41
CA LYS A 40 1.23 -5.29 5.95
C LYS A 40 0.31 -5.89 7.01
N ARG A 41 0.75 -5.99 8.26
CA ARG A 41 -0.05 -6.52 9.39
C ARG A 41 -1.30 -5.68 9.64
N ALA A 42 -1.19 -4.35 9.58
CA ALA A 42 -2.34 -3.46 9.76
C ALA A 42 -3.39 -3.63 8.64
N ALA A 43 -2.95 -3.95 7.42
CA ALA A 43 -3.81 -4.12 6.26
C ALA A 43 -4.55 -5.47 6.20
N GLU A 44 -4.06 -6.52 6.87
CA GLU A 44 -4.56 -7.91 6.74
C GLU A 44 -6.08 -8.07 6.93
N ASN A 45 -6.70 -7.23 7.76
CA ASN A 45 -8.12 -7.32 8.11
C ASN A 45 -8.95 -6.14 7.57
N LEU A 46 -8.39 -5.33 6.69
CA LEU A 46 -9.08 -4.19 6.10
C LEU A 46 -9.55 -4.53 4.68
N PRO A 47 -10.73 -4.03 4.24
CA PRO A 47 -11.21 -4.22 2.88
C PRO A 47 -10.50 -3.26 1.90
N ILE A 48 -9.17 -3.33 1.87
CA ILE A 48 -8.29 -2.55 1.00
C ILE A 48 -7.47 -3.47 0.10
N GLN A 49 -6.87 -2.92 -0.94
CA GLN A 49 -5.93 -3.61 -1.82
C GLN A 49 -4.56 -2.91 -1.80
#